data_AF-A0A960BWS3-F1
#
_entry.id   AF-A0A960BWS3-F1
#
_cell.length_a   1.000
_cell.length_b   1.000
_cell.length_c   1.000
_cell.angle_alpha   90.00
_cell.angle_beta   90.00
_cell.angle_gamma   90.00
#
_symmetry.space_group_name_H-M   'P 1'
#
loop_
_entity.id
_entity.type
_entity.pdbx_description
1 polymer ?
#
loop_
_entity_poly.entity_id
_entity_poly.type
_entity_poly.pdbx_seq_one_letter_code
_entity_poly.pdbx_strand_id
1 'polypeptide(L)'
;NPLPANTGDVLHRYPKVLLPEMNLGQLALLLRGRYLVDVQSVTKVEGMAFRAEELETAIDAALDGSLAQRESEKTTHARSASAVVAGGGADTVTAGANA
;
A
#
# COMPACT_ATOMS: atom_id res chain seq x y z
N ASN A 1 -12.55 -21.73 2.00
CA ASN A 1 -11.91 -21.43 3.29
C ASN A 1 -12.68 -20.28 3.95
N PRO A 2 -13.54 -20.55 4.94
CA PRO A 2 -14.31 -19.49 5.59
C PRO A 2 -13.43 -18.72 6.58
N LEU A 3 -13.60 -17.40 6.63
CA LEU A 3 -13.15 -16.59 7.76
C LEU A 3 -13.87 -17.05 9.05
N PRO A 4 -13.34 -16.73 10.24
CA PRO A 4 -14.05 -16.96 11.50
C PRO A 4 -15.51 -16.48 11.43
N ALA A 5 -16.43 -17.27 11.98
CA ALA A 5 -17.86 -16.99 11.87
C ALA A 5 -18.25 -15.62 12.45
N ASN A 6 -17.52 -15.14 13.45
CA ASN A 6 -17.72 -13.86 14.12
C ASN A 6 -16.98 -12.67 13.49
N THR A 7 -16.29 -12.84 12.34
CA THR A 7 -15.50 -11.75 11.74
C THR A 7 -16.35 -10.51 11.47
N GLY A 8 -17.56 -10.68 10.93
CA GLY A 8 -18.47 -9.56 10.70
C GLY A 8 -18.78 -8.81 12.00
N ASP A 9 -19.14 -9.52 13.06
CA ASP A 9 -19.47 -8.93 14.36
C ASP A 9 -18.29 -8.18 14.98
N VAL A 10 -17.08 -8.73 14.86
CA VAL A 10 -15.86 -8.07 15.35
C VAL A 10 -15.62 -6.77 14.60
N LEU A 11 -15.70 -6.79 13.26
CA LEU A 11 -15.45 -5.61 12.44
C LEU A 11 -16.45 -4.47 12.72
N HIS A 12 -17.74 -4.79 12.90
CA HIS A 12 -18.77 -3.78 13.17
C HIS A 12 -18.65 -3.12 14.56
N ARG A 13 -17.88 -3.70 15.49
CA ARG A 13 -17.66 -3.10 16.83
C ARG A 13 -16.69 -1.93 16.81
N TYR A 14 -15.89 -1.78 15.75
CA TYR A 14 -14.89 -0.73 15.66
C TYR A 14 -15.35 0.36 14.70
N PRO A 15 -15.28 1.65 15.10
CA PRO A 15 -15.66 2.77 14.23
C PRO A 15 -14.70 2.96 13.06
N LYS A 16 -13.47 2.47 13.19
CA LYS A 16 -12.43 2.50 12.16
C LYS A 16 -11.76 1.14 12.11
N VAL A 17 -11.61 0.60 10.91
CA VAL A 17 -10.93 -0.68 10.67
C VAL A 17 -9.76 -0.42 9.73
N LEU A 18 -8.54 -0.47 10.26
CA LEU A 18 -7.31 -0.40 9.48
C LEU A 18 -6.83 -1.81 9.13
N LEU A 19 -6.45 -2.05 7.88
CA LEU A 19 -5.92 -3.31 7.40
C LEU A 19 -4.56 -3.09 6.72
N PRO A 20 -3.44 -3.39 7.41
CA PRO A 20 -2.15 -3.49 6.75
C PRO A 20 -2.09 -4.76 5.92
N GLU A 21 -1.79 -4.64 4.62
CA GLU A 21 -1.61 -5.80 3.76
C GLU A 21 -0.39 -5.69 2.84
N MET A 22 0.33 -6.80 2.70
CA MET A 22 1.53 -6.89 1.86
C MET A 22 1.20 -7.22 0.40
N ASN A 23 0.02 -6.80 -0.06
CA ASN A 23 -0.50 -7.05 -1.40
C ASN A 23 -1.31 -5.81 -1.86
N LEU A 24 -1.95 -5.90 -3.02
CA LEU A 24 -2.64 -4.78 -3.65
C LEU A 24 -4.13 -4.63 -3.27
N GLY A 25 -4.52 -4.91 -2.04
CA GLY A 25 -5.90 -4.64 -1.58
C GLY A 25 -6.84 -5.86 -1.54
N GLN A 26 -6.32 -7.07 -1.68
CA GLN A 26 -7.14 -8.26 -1.92
C GLN A 26 -8.02 -8.62 -0.73
N LEU A 27 -7.46 -8.54 0.49
CA LEU A 27 -8.23 -8.85 1.69
C LEU A 27 -9.21 -7.72 2.01
N ALA A 28 -8.82 -6.45 1.82
CA ALA A 28 -9.73 -5.32 1.97
C ALA A 28 -10.94 -5.45 1.03
N LEU A 29 -10.73 -5.82 -0.23
CA LEU A 29 -11.80 -6.06 -1.20
C LEU A 29 -12.78 -7.14 -0.72
N LEU A 30 -12.26 -8.28 -0.24
CA LEU A 30 -13.08 -9.38 0.25
C LEU A 30 -13.87 -8.99 1.50
N LEU A 31 -13.25 -8.32 2.46
CA LEU A 31 -13.91 -7.91 3.71
C LEU A 31 -15.01 -6.88 3.44
N ARG A 32 -14.74 -5.86 2.62
CA ARG A 32 -15.74 -4.87 2.21
C ARG A 32 -16.91 -5.52 1.48
N GLY A 33 -16.64 -6.40 0.52
CA GLY A 33 -17.69 -7.07 -0.26
C GLY A 33 -18.54 -8.04 0.56
N ARG A 34 -17.94 -8.73 1.54
CA ARG A 34 -18.63 -9.75 2.34
C ARG A 34 -19.35 -9.19 3.57
N TYR A 35 -18.78 -8.20 4.23
CA TYR A 35 -19.27 -7.69 5.51
C TYR A 35 -19.76 -6.24 5.45
N LEU A 36 -19.62 -5.55 4.31
CA LEU A 36 -20.08 -4.17 4.10
C LEU A 36 -19.51 -3.17 5.10
N VAL A 37 -18.30 -3.44 5.62
CA VAL A 37 -17.56 -2.56 6.52
C VAL A 37 -16.57 -1.73 5.70
N ASP A 38 -16.43 -0.44 6.01
CA ASP A 38 -15.38 0.41 5.46
C ASP A 38 -14.01 0.04 6.08
N VAL A 39 -13.34 -0.92 5.45
CA VAL A 39 -11.97 -1.30 5.78
C VAL A 39 -11.03 -0.32 5.11
N GLN A 40 -10.12 0.31 5.85
CA GLN A 40 -9.09 1.19 5.31
C GLN A 40 -7.81 0.39 5.07
N SER A 41 -7.38 0.27 3.82
CA SER A 41 -6.22 -0.55 3.45
C SER A 41 -4.94 0.27 3.47
N VAL A 42 -3.86 -0.33 3.98
CA VAL A 42 -2.49 0.19 3.86
C VAL A 42 -1.67 -0.85 3.12
N THR A 43 -1.27 -0.53 1.89
CA THR A 43 -0.66 -1.52 0.99
C THR A 43 0.86 -1.39 0.96
N LYS A 44 1.57 -2.52 0.95
CA LYS A 44 3.04 -2.58 0.81
C LYS A 44 3.44 -3.76 -0.06
N VAL A 45 4.26 -3.57 -1.09
CA VAL A 45 4.66 -4.66 -2.01
C VAL A 45 6.19 -4.85 -2.10
N GLU A 46 6.93 -4.24 -1.18
CA GLU A 46 8.40 -4.20 -1.18
C GLU A 46 9.05 -5.52 -0.69
N GLY A 47 8.26 -6.57 -0.45
CA GLY A 47 8.76 -7.86 0.05
C GLY A 47 9.22 -7.84 1.51
N MET A 48 9.15 -6.70 2.19
CA MET A 48 9.55 -6.52 3.58
C MET A 48 8.33 -6.36 4.48
N ALA A 49 8.42 -6.90 5.70
CA ALA A 49 7.40 -6.70 6.72
C ALA A 49 7.17 -5.21 7.02
N PHE A 50 6.00 -4.89 7.56
CA PHE A 50 5.74 -3.57 8.13
C PHE A 50 6.62 -3.36 9.36
N ARG A 51 7.27 -2.19 9.40
CA ARG A 51 7.96 -1.69 10.58
C ARG A 51 6.94 -1.11 11.56
N ALA A 52 7.32 -1.02 12.83
CA ALA A 52 6.45 -0.48 13.86
C ALA A 52 6.06 0.98 13.57
N GLU A 53 7.02 1.78 13.11
CA GLU A 53 6.84 3.21 12.83
C GLU A 53 5.91 3.44 11.62
N GLU A 54 5.93 2.52 10.65
CA GLU A 54 5.01 2.56 9.49
C GLU A 54 3.57 2.33 9.95
N LEU A 55 3.35 1.37 10.86
CA LEU A 55 2.03 1.08 11.40
C LEU A 55 1.54 2.19 12.32
N GLU A 56 2.40 2.73 13.18
CA GLU A 56 2.09 3.87 14.04
C GLU A 56 1.61 5.06 13.21
N THR A 57 2.38 5.44 12.19
CA THR A 57 2.02 6.53 11.27
C THR A 57 0.68 6.28 10.57
N ALA A 58 0.43 5.04 10.13
CA ALA A 58 -0.81 4.68 9.48
C ALA A 58 -2.02 4.71 10.43
N ILE A 59 -1.84 4.31 11.69
CA ILE A 59 -2.87 4.38 12.73
C ILE A 59 -3.21 5.84 13.02
N ASP A 60 -2.21 6.71 13.21
CA ASP A 60 -2.44 8.14 13.43
C ASP A 60 -3.19 8.77 12.25
N ALA A 61 -2.79 8.45 11.02
CA ALA A 61 -3.46 8.91 9.80
C ALA A 61 -4.91 8.40 9.69
N ALA A 62 -5.17 7.16 10.14
CA ALA A 62 -6.52 6.62 10.18
C ALA A 62 -7.37 7.38 11.20
N LEU A 63 -6.80 7.70 12.37
CA LEU A 63 -7.46 8.42 13.45
C LEU A 63 -7.77 9.88 13.09
N ASP A 64 -6.86 10.58 12.44
CA ASP A 64 -7.03 11.99 12.01
C ASP A 64 -7.81 12.15 10.68
N GLY A 65 -7.99 11.07 9.91
CA GLY A 65 -8.73 11.06 8.65
C GLY A 65 -7.91 11.42 7.41
N SER A 66 -6.59 11.50 7.52
CA SER A 66 -5.66 11.82 6.42
C SER A 66 -5.09 10.59 5.69
N LEU A 67 -5.50 9.37 6.08
CA LEU A 67 -4.94 8.13 5.53
C LEU A 67 -5.09 8.02 4.00
N ALA A 68 -6.24 8.40 3.45
CA ALA A 68 -6.50 8.29 2.01
C ALA A 68 -5.56 9.20 1.18
N GLN A 69 -5.27 10.40 1.68
CA GLN A 69 -4.32 11.32 1.07
C GLN A 69 -2.92 10.70 1.06
N ARG A 70 -2.49 10.13 2.19
CA ARG A 70 -1.17 9.50 2.33
C ARG A 70 -0.98 8.29 1.40
N GLU A 71 -1.98 7.41 1.29
CA GLU A 71 -1.90 6.28 0.35
C GLU A 71 -1.87 6.76 -1.12
N SER A 72 -2.56 7.86 -1.43
CA SER A 72 -2.53 8.48 -2.77
C SER A 72 -1.16 9.11 -3.09
N GLU A 73 -0.54 9.75 -2.10
CA GLU A 73 0.81 10.30 -2.19
C GLU A 73 1.85 9.19 -2.40
N LYS A 74 1.76 8.08 -1.67
CA LYS A 74 2.63 6.91 -1.85
C LYS A 74 2.56 6.37 -3.28
N THR A 75 1.34 6.25 -3.81
CA THR A 75 1.12 5.80 -5.19
C THR A 75 1.73 6.78 -6.21
N THR A 76 1.56 8.08 -5.97
CA THR A 76 2.10 9.13 -6.84
C THR A 76 3.63 9.14 -6.81
N HIS A 77 4.22 9.02 -5.63
CA HIS A 77 5.66 8.98 -5.43
C HIS A 77 6.29 7.73 -6.06
N ALA A 78 5.67 6.56 -5.89
CA ALA A 78 6.11 5.33 -6.54
C ALA A 78 6.11 5.48 -8.08
N ARG A 79 5.07 6.12 -8.62
CA ARG A 79 4.97 6.40 -10.07
C ARG A 79 6.07 7.35 -10.56
N SER A 80 6.37 8.41 -9.81
CA SER A 80 7.44 9.35 -10.18
C SER A 80 8.84 8.73 -10.08
N ALA A 81 9.08 7.88 -9.08
CA ALA A 81 10.34 7.18 -8.90
C ALA A 81 10.58 6.11 -9.99
N SER A 82 9.54 5.44 -10.49
CA SER A 82 9.68 4.51 -11.63
C SER A 82 9.90 5.22 -12.97
N ALA A 83 9.38 6.43 -13.17
CA ALA A 83 9.54 7.17 -14.43
C ALA A 83 10.99 7.61 -14.69
N VAL A 84 11.78 7.87 -13.64
CA VAL A 84 13.19 8.31 -13.78
C VAL A 84 14.17 7.19 -14.13
N VAL A 85 13.78 5.91 -14.02
CA VAL A 85 14.64 4.76 -14.38
C VAL A 85 14.50 4.37 -15.86
N ALA A 86 13.41 4.75 -16.53
CA ALA A 86 13.15 4.39 -17.93
C ALA A 86 13.91 5.26 -18.97
N GLY A 87 14.71 6.24 -18.53
CA GLY A 87 15.42 7.19 -19.41
C GLY A 87 16.91 6.92 -19.66
N GLY A 88 17.50 5.87 -19.09
CA GLY A 88 18.95 5.63 -19.13
C GLY A 88 19.36 4.46 -20.01
N GLY A 89 19.12 4.54 -21.32
CA GLY A 89 19.47 3.49 -22.27
C GLY A 89 19.62 4.01 -23.70
N ALA A 90 20.36 5.10 -23.88
CA ALA A 90 20.75 5.57 -25.20
C ALA A 90 22.19 5.13 -25.49
N ASP A 91 22.26 4.18 -26.41
CA ASP A 91 23.42 3.70 -27.17
C ASP A 91 24.37 4.84 -27.57
N THR A 92 25.60 4.84 -27.05
CA THR A 92 26.71 5.61 -27.62
C THR A 92 27.83 4.66 -28.01
N VAL A 93 27.73 4.15 -29.22
CA VAL A 93 28.89 3.74 -30.01
C VAL A 93 29.75 4.98 -30.24
N THR A 94 30.87 5.07 -29.53
CA THR A 94 31.96 5.99 -29.91
C THR A 94 33.22 5.16 -30.10
N ALA A 95 33.50 4.87 -31.37
CA ALA A 95 34.80 4.44 -31.83
C ALA A 95 35.84 5.54 -31.56
N GLY A 96 37.05 5.15 -31.13
CA GLY A 96 38.27 5.89 -31.42
C GLY A 96 39.14 6.31 -30.22
N ALA A 97 40.38 5.79 -30.26
CA ALA A 97 41.65 6.41 -29.89
C ALA A 97 42.32 6.06 -28.53
N ASN A 98 43.55 5.54 -28.69
CA ASN A 98 44.74 5.58 -27.82
C ASN A 98 45.01 4.37 -26.91
N ALA A 99 45.82 3.42 -27.40
CA ALA A 99 47.25 3.31 -27.09
C ALA A 99 47.93 2.36 -28.10
#